data_AF-A0A1H0WF51-F1
#
_entry.id   AF-A0A1H0WF51-F1
#
_cell.length_a   1.000
_cell.length_b   1.000
_cell.length_c   1.000
_cell.angle_alpha   90.00
_cell.angle_beta   90.00
_cell.angle_gamma   90.00
#
_symmetry.space_group_name_H-M   'P 1'
#
loop_
_entity.id
_entity.type
_entity.pdbx_description
1 polymer ?
#
loop_
_entity_poly.entity_id
_entity_poly.type
_entity_poly.pdbx_seq_one_letter_code
_entity_poly.pdbx_strand_id
1 'polypeptide(L)'
;MRTLGAMAVVCTTAVTVMSAPESEAAPVRYEAEDAAISQGVVGSDHAGFSGAGFVDVGDVAGSSVEFTVTAARAGRAKLVIRYANGTADPRPVDVRVNGGLAVGERALAGTGA
;
A
#
# COMPACT_ATOMS: atom_id res chain seq x y z
N MET A 1 17.13 -65.86 -20.31
CA MET A 1 16.13 -65.25 -21.22
C MET A 1 15.12 -64.54 -20.33
N ARG A 2 15.27 -63.26 -19.96
CA ARG A 2 15.01 -62.02 -20.73
C ARG A 2 13.66 -62.03 -21.45
N THR A 3 12.63 -61.55 -20.78
CA THR A 3 11.42 -61.00 -21.40
C THR A 3 11.24 -59.54 -20.95
N LEU A 4 11.29 -58.66 -21.94
CA LEU A 4 10.78 -57.28 -21.95
C LEU A 4 9.28 -57.32 -21.61
N GLY A 5 8.58 -56.33 -21.05
CA GLY A 5 8.72 -54.89 -21.06
C GLY A 5 7.30 -54.33 -21.30
N ALA A 6 6.82 -53.42 -20.45
CA ALA A 6 5.64 -52.59 -20.74
C ALA A 6 5.74 -51.32 -19.89
N MET A 7 6.43 -50.32 -20.44
CA MET A 7 6.54 -49.00 -19.85
C MET A 7 5.27 -48.24 -20.23
N ALA A 8 4.33 -48.15 -19.29
CA ALA A 8 3.13 -47.34 -19.46
C ALA A 8 3.52 -45.86 -19.55
N VAL A 9 3.37 -45.29 -20.74
CA VAL A 9 3.51 -43.84 -20.95
C VAL A 9 2.25 -43.18 -20.40
N VAL A 10 2.35 -42.61 -19.20
CA VAL A 10 1.33 -41.70 -18.68
C VAL A 10 1.55 -40.35 -19.37
N CYS A 11 0.65 -39.97 -20.28
CA CYS A 11 0.63 -38.65 -20.89
C CYS A 11 0.07 -37.65 -19.86
N THR A 12 0.94 -37.06 -19.04
CA THR A 12 0.59 -35.92 -18.19
C THR A 12 0.35 -34.71 -19.07
N THR A 13 -0.91 -34.34 -19.28
CA THR A 13 -1.23 -33.06 -19.90
C THR A 13 -0.78 -31.95 -18.95
N ALA A 14 0.23 -31.19 -19.35
CA ALA A 14 0.56 -29.95 -18.68
C ALA A 14 -0.60 -28.96 -18.90
N VAL A 15 -1.35 -28.67 -17.85
CA VAL A 15 -2.30 -27.55 -17.85
C VAL A 15 -1.47 -26.28 -17.77
N THR A 16 -1.31 -25.58 -18.88
CA THR A 16 -0.75 -24.24 -18.88
C THR A 16 -1.82 -23.29 -18.36
N VAL A 17 -1.64 -22.78 -17.14
CA VAL A 17 -2.47 -21.68 -16.64
C VAL A 17 -2.04 -20.44 -17.39
N MET A 18 -2.82 -20.04 -18.41
CA MET A 18 -2.61 -18.77 -19.08
C MET A 18 -3.07 -17.69 -18.11
N SER A 19 -2.12 -17.10 -17.37
CA SER A 19 -2.42 -16.00 -16.46
C SER A 19 -2.90 -14.82 -17.31
N ALA A 20 -4.21 -14.55 -17.29
CA ALA A 20 -4.75 -13.33 -17.85
C ALA A 20 -4.22 -12.13 -17.05
N PRO A 21 -3.93 -10.98 -17.68
CA PRO A 21 -3.60 -9.79 -16.92
C PRO A 21 -4.81 -9.41 -16.04
N GLU A 22 -4.59 -9.30 -14.74
CA GLU A 22 -5.59 -8.69 -13.86
C GLU A 22 -5.82 -7.25 -14.34
N SER A 23 -7.07 -6.96 -14.74
CA SER A 23 -7.50 -5.59 -15.04
C SER A 23 -7.46 -4.80 -13.73
N GLU A 24 -6.34 -4.15 -13.44
CA GLU A 24 -6.21 -3.33 -12.24
C GLU A 24 -7.02 -2.05 -12.43
N ALA A 25 -8.03 -1.87 -11.58
CA ALA A 25 -8.82 -0.64 -11.55
C ALA A 25 -7.92 0.56 -11.24
N ALA A 26 -8.27 1.74 -11.76
CA ALA A 26 -7.57 2.97 -11.40
C ALA A 26 -7.56 3.13 -9.86
N PRO A 27 -6.44 3.58 -9.27
CA PRO A 27 -6.35 3.71 -7.82
C PRO A 27 -7.37 4.74 -7.32
N VAL A 28 -8.11 4.40 -6.28
CA VAL A 28 -8.96 5.35 -5.55
C VAL A 28 -8.05 6.19 -4.67
N ARG A 29 -8.17 7.52 -4.78
CA ARG A 29 -7.44 8.47 -3.95
C ARG A 29 -8.33 8.94 -2.80
N TYR A 30 -7.75 8.96 -1.61
CA TYR A 30 -8.30 9.62 -0.43
C TYR A 30 -7.32 10.73 -0.06
N GLU A 31 -7.78 11.98 -0.09
CA GLU A 31 -6.94 13.12 0.28
C GLU A 31 -6.76 13.17 1.80
N ALA A 32 -5.57 13.51 2.26
CA ALA A 32 -5.24 13.47 3.69
C ALA A 32 -5.93 14.60 4.45
N GLU A 33 -6.09 15.76 3.81
CA GLU A 33 -6.77 16.94 4.35
C GLU A 33 -8.27 16.73 4.62
N ASP A 34 -8.87 15.69 4.02
CA ASP A 34 -10.28 15.31 4.23
C ASP A 34 -10.46 14.20 5.28
N ALA A 35 -9.37 13.67 5.83
CA ALA A 35 -9.37 12.56 6.78
C ALA A 35 -9.55 13.02 8.24
N ALA A 36 -9.70 12.07 9.16
CA ALA A 36 -9.67 12.38 10.59
C ALA A 36 -8.21 12.59 11.03
N ILE A 37 -7.88 13.78 11.51
CA ILE A 37 -6.51 14.17 11.86
C ILE A 37 -6.38 14.29 13.38
N SER A 38 -5.35 13.64 13.94
CA SER A 38 -4.97 13.77 15.34
C SER A 38 -3.58 14.39 15.44
N GLN A 39 -3.48 15.54 16.11
CA GLN A 39 -2.23 16.27 16.32
C GLN A 39 -1.45 16.64 15.04
N GLY A 40 -2.12 16.69 13.90
CA GLY A 40 -1.61 17.25 12.66
C GLY A 40 -2.36 18.53 12.26
N VAL A 41 -1.83 19.24 11.28
CA VAL A 41 -2.42 20.46 10.72
C VAL A 41 -2.50 20.36 9.20
N VAL A 42 -3.55 20.93 8.61
CA VAL A 42 -3.67 21.03 7.16
C VAL A 42 -2.88 22.25 6.67
N GLY A 43 -2.04 22.05 5.67
CA GLY A 43 -1.21 23.07 5.04
C GLY A 43 -1.32 23.03 3.51
N SER A 44 -0.84 24.10 2.88
CA SER A 44 -0.83 24.25 1.41
C SER A 44 0.34 25.12 0.93
N ASP A 45 1.34 25.33 1.77
CA ASP A 45 2.49 26.22 1.57
C ASP A 45 3.67 25.55 0.86
N HIS A 46 3.60 24.22 0.64
CA HIS A 46 4.51 23.48 -0.23
C HIS A 46 3.79 23.04 -1.52
N ALA A 47 4.39 23.28 -2.68
CA ALA A 47 3.79 22.91 -3.96
C ALA A 47 3.81 21.38 -4.20
N GLY A 48 2.94 20.93 -5.09
CA GLY A 48 2.94 19.56 -5.60
C GLY A 48 1.99 18.60 -4.88
N PHE A 49 1.18 19.04 -3.92
CA PHE A 49 0.08 18.22 -3.39
C PHE A 49 -1.03 17.96 -4.44
N SER A 50 -1.89 16.99 -4.16
CA SER A 50 -3.19 16.83 -4.82
C SER A 50 -4.28 17.44 -3.94
N GLY A 51 -5.48 17.63 -4.49
CA GLY A 51 -6.57 18.21 -3.69
C GLY A 51 -6.32 19.66 -3.32
N ALA A 52 -6.67 20.01 -2.08
CA ALA A 52 -6.59 21.37 -1.55
C ALA A 52 -5.32 21.61 -0.71
N GLY A 53 -4.63 20.54 -0.28
CA GLY A 53 -3.45 20.66 0.55
C GLY A 53 -2.81 19.33 0.94
N PHE A 54 -2.21 19.30 2.12
CA PHE A 54 -1.63 18.11 2.74
C PHE A 54 -1.75 18.21 4.26
N VAL A 55 -1.51 17.10 4.95
CA VAL A 55 -1.43 17.08 6.42
C VAL A 55 0.03 17.06 6.85
N ASP A 56 0.43 18.05 7.63
CA ASP A 56 1.67 18.04 8.40
C ASP A 56 1.38 17.44 9.78
N VAL A 57 2.00 16.28 10.05
CA VAL A 57 1.88 15.57 11.34
C VAL A 57 2.91 16.03 12.38
N GLY A 58 3.81 16.94 12.01
CA GLY A 58 4.86 17.48 12.87
C GLY A 58 5.82 16.41 13.43
N ASP A 59 6.53 16.78 14.50
CA ASP A 59 7.43 15.91 15.26
C ASP A 59 6.77 15.39 16.56
N VAL A 60 5.49 14.99 16.46
CA VAL A 60 4.70 14.57 17.62
C VAL A 60 4.45 13.07 17.55
N ALA A 61 5.04 12.31 18.49
CA ALA A 61 4.76 10.89 18.64
C ALA A 61 3.27 10.69 18.98
N GLY A 62 2.59 9.83 18.21
CA GLY A 62 1.16 9.59 18.35
C GLY A 62 0.26 10.46 17.47
N SER A 63 0.83 11.39 16.68
CA SER A 63 0.09 12.04 15.59
C SER A 63 -0.38 11.00 14.56
N SER A 64 -1.55 11.24 13.97
CA SER A 64 -2.14 10.30 13.02
C SER A 64 -3.07 10.97 12.01
N VAL A 65 -3.22 10.29 10.88
CA VAL A 65 -4.23 10.57 9.84
C VAL A 65 -5.01 9.29 9.61
N GLU A 66 -6.30 9.29 9.92
CA GLU A 66 -7.18 8.13 9.85
C GLU A 66 -8.18 8.27 8.70
N PHE A 67 -8.07 7.35 7.74
CA PHE A 67 -8.89 7.32 6.53
C PHE A 67 -10.07 6.35 6.71
N THR A 68 -11.28 6.81 6.42
CA THR A 68 -12.44 5.92 6.24
C THR A 68 -12.48 5.41 4.80
N VAL A 69 -12.05 4.17 4.59
CA VAL A 69 -11.97 3.54 3.26
C VAL A 69 -13.15 2.60 3.03
N THR A 70 -13.85 2.76 1.91
CA THR A 70 -14.90 1.81 1.48
C THR A 70 -14.34 0.82 0.48
N ALA A 71 -14.34 -0.47 0.81
CA ALA A 71 -13.93 -1.54 -0.08
C ALA A 71 -15.15 -2.11 -0.84
N ALA A 72 -15.15 -2.02 -2.18
CA ALA A 72 -16.25 -2.55 -3.00
C ALA A 72 -16.34 -4.09 -3.00
N ARG A 73 -15.22 -4.77 -2.71
CA ARG A 73 -15.11 -6.23 -2.64
C ARG A 73 -14.12 -6.61 -1.55
N ALA A 74 -14.33 -7.76 -0.92
CA ALA A 74 -13.33 -8.34 -0.03
C ALA A 74 -12.10 -8.79 -0.83
N GLY A 75 -10.90 -8.61 -0.27
CA GLY A 75 -9.65 -9.01 -0.90
C GLY A 75 -8.44 -8.23 -0.39
N ARG A 76 -7.28 -8.53 -0.96
CA ARG A 76 -6.07 -7.75 -0.72
C ARG A 76 -6.17 -6.42 -1.46
N ALA A 77 -5.70 -5.35 -0.83
CA ALA A 77 -5.58 -4.04 -1.45
C ALA A 77 -4.14 -3.55 -1.34
N LYS A 78 -3.69 -2.79 -2.34
CA LYS A 78 -2.41 -2.09 -2.31
C LYS A 78 -2.65 -0.68 -1.77
N LEU A 79 -2.06 -0.37 -0.61
CA LEU A 79 -2.02 0.98 -0.09
C LEU A 79 -0.78 1.71 -0.63
N VAL A 80 -0.99 2.88 -1.23
CA VAL A 80 0.08 3.78 -1.65
C VAL A 80 -0.07 5.07 -0.87
N ILE A 81 0.93 5.40 -0.06
CA ILE A 81 0.98 6.64 0.70
C ILE A 81 1.91 7.59 -0.04
N ARG A 82 1.39 8.76 -0.41
CA ARG A 82 2.20 9.85 -0.93
C ARG A 82 2.57 10.76 0.23
N TYR A 83 3.85 11.07 0.36
CA TYR A 83 4.37 11.86 1.46
C TYR A 83 5.52 12.74 0.99
N ALA A 84 5.86 13.72 1.81
CA ALA A 84 7.10 14.48 1.73
C ALA A 84 7.83 14.36 3.08
N ASN A 85 9.14 14.20 3.02
CA ASN A 85 10.03 14.31 4.16
C ASN A 85 11.22 15.16 3.72
N GLY A 86 11.33 16.38 4.26
CA GLY A 86 12.41 17.31 3.94
C GLY A 86 13.71 17.03 4.69
N THR A 87 13.73 16.07 5.62
CA THR A 87 14.94 15.71 6.39
C THR A 87 15.70 14.55 5.75
N ALA A 88 16.97 14.41 6.10
CA ALA A 88 17.77 13.23 5.71
C ALA A 88 17.38 11.98 6.53
N ASP A 89 16.97 12.18 7.78
CA ASP A 89 16.59 11.08 8.66
C ASP A 89 15.22 10.50 8.29
N PRO A 90 15.07 9.16 8.25
CA PRO A 90 13.78 8.52 8.05
C PRO A 90 12.81 8.81 9.19
N ARG A 91 11.54 8.99 8.84
CA ARG A 91 10.43 9.13 9.79
C ARG A 91 9.59 7.85 9.78
N PRO A 92 9.77 6.91 10.73
CA PRO A 92 9.01 5.68 10.74
C PRO A 92 7.55 5.92 11.15
N VAL A 93 6.63 5.21 10.50
CA VAL A 93 5.19 5.22 10.84
C VAL A 93 4.63 3.81 10.97
N ASP A 94 3.65 3.65 11.84
CA ASP A 94 2.82 2.44 11.88
C ASP A 94 1.61 2.61 10.96
N VAL A 95 1.30 1.57 10.19
CA VAL A 95 0.04 1.46 9.44
C VAL A 95 -0.88 0.51 10.19
N ARG A 96 -2.02 1.03 10.62
CA ARG A 96 -3.07 0.24 11.28
C ARG A 96 -4.31 0.15 10.40
N VAL A 97 -4.96 -1.01 10.39
CA VAL A 97 -6.20 -1.26 9.66
C VAL A 97 -7.23 -1.78 10.66
N ASN A 98 -8.37 -1.08 10.78
CA ASN A 98 -9.43 -1.42 11.74
C ASN A 98 -8.90 -1.60 13.17
N GLY A 99 -7.98 -0.74 13.60
CA GLY A 99 -7.35 -0.77 14.91
C GLY A 99 -6.21 -1.78 15.09
N GLY A 100 -6.03 -2.74 14.17
CA GLY A 100 -4.93 -3.72 14.21
C GLY A 100 -3.67 -3.23 13.49
N LEU A 101 -2.48 -3.57 14.00
CA LEU A 101 -1.21 -3.24 13.32
C LEU A 101 -1.06 -4.09 12.05
N ALA A 102 -0.94 -3.45 10.89
CA ALA A 102 -0.74 -4.10 9.60
C ALA A 102 0.72 -4.02 9.13
N VAL A 103 1.37 -2.88 9.35
CA VAL A 103 2.80 -2.66 9.09
C VAL A 103 3.37 -1.83 10.22
N GLY A 104 4.43 -2.30 10.88
CA GLY A 104 5.14 -1.54 11.91
C GLY A 104 6.37 -0.84 11.35
N GLU A 105 6.70 0.31 11.94
CA GLU A 105 7.97 1.04 11.73
C GLU A 105 8.33 1.25 10.24
N ARG A 106 7.33 1.53 9.40
CA ARG A 106 7.57 1.78 7.99
C ARG A 106 8.34 3.09 7.84
N ALA A 107 9.62 2.99 7.49
CA ALA A 107 10.47 4.15 7.23
C ALA A 107 9.95 5.00 6.06
N LEU A 108 9.68 6.27 6.32
CA LEU A 108 9.46 7.31 5.31
C LEU A 108 10.77 8.08 5.12
N ALA A 109 11.54 7.70 4.09
CA ALA A 109 12.86 8.26 3.83
C ALA A 109 12.78 9.73 3.37
N GLY A 110 13.89 10.46 3.48
CA GLY A 110 14.01 11.80 2.93
C GLY A 110 13.67 11.84 1.43
N THR A 111 12.87 12.81 1.04
CA THR A 111 12.41 13.01 -0.35
C THR A 111 13.10 14.17 -1.06
N GLY A 112 13.82 15.02 -0.33
CA GLY A 112 14.45 16.24 -0.85
C GLY A 112 13.46 17.38 -1.18
N ALA A 113 12.23 17.27 -0.70
CA ALA A 113 11.19 18.30 -0.78
C ALA A 113 11.44 19.44 0.21
#